data_AF-A0A9E5MED3-F1
#
_entry.id   AF-A0A9E5MED3-F1
#
_cell.length_a   1.000
_cell.length_b   1.000
_cell.length_c   1.000
_cell.angle_alpha   90.00
_cell.angle_beta   90.00
_cell.angle_gamma   90.00
#
_symmetry.space_group_name_H-M   'P 1'
#
loop_
_entity.id
_entity.type
_entity.pdbx_description
1 polymer ?
#
loop_
_entity_poly.entity_id
_entity_poly.type
_entity_poly.pdbx_seq_one_letter_code
_entity_poly.pdbx_strand_id
1 'polypeptide(L)' 'MSKGVRIPYDEFSFFGENVAEYSLDASANPVVSRIQLALEDGRHVSALKWGSATPKIVFVHGSAQNAHTWDTVCLA' A
#
# COMPACT_ATOMS: atom_id res chain seq x y z
N MET A 1 -28.97 8.46 21.76
CA MET A 1 -27.69 8.62 21.05
C MET A 1 -27.54 7.43 20.11
N SER A 2 -27.66 7.61 18.80
CA SER A 2 -27.45 6.53 17.83
C SER A 2 -25.95 6.23 17.76
N LYS A 3 -25.55 4.97 17.98
CA LYS A 3 -24.17 4.53 17.71
C LYS A 3 -23.94 4.63 16.20
N GLY A 4 -23.04 5.52 15.77
CA GLY A 4 -22.64 5.61 14.37
C GLY A 4 -22.15 4.25 13.86
N VAL A 5 -22.63 3.83 12.69
CA VAL A 5 -22.12 2.64 12.00
C VAL A 5 -20.67 2.92 11.60
N ARG A 6 -19.75 2.04 12.00
CA ARG A 6 -18.34 2.11 11.57
C ARG A 6 -18.19 1.28 10.30
N ILE A 7 -17.82 1.92 9.20
CA ILE A 7 -17.48 1.20 7.97
C ILE A 7 -16.09 0.56 8.15
N PRO A 8 -15.91 -0.73 7.83
CA PRO A 8 -14.59 -1.36 7.81
C PRO A 8 -13.66 -0.61 6.87
N TYR A 9 -12.45 -0.31 7.33
CA TYR A 9 -11.42 0.30 6.50
C TYR A 9 -10.81 -0.78 5.61
N ASP A 10 -10.86 -0.56 4.30
CA ASP A 10 -10.11 -1.32 3.31
C ASP A 10 -8.93 -0.46 2.85
N GLU A 11 -7.72 -0.90 3.19
CA GLU A 11 -6.49 -0.19 2.89
C GLU A 11 -6.19 -0.13 1.38
N PHE A 12 -6.72 -1.10 0.61
CA PHE A 12 -6.34 -1.34 -0.77
C PHE A 12 -7.46 -1.00 -1.78
N SER A 13 -8.56 -0.40 -1.31
CA SER A 13 -9.74 -0.14 -2.14
C SER A 13 -9.47 0.81 -3.33
N PHE A 14 -8.43 1.63 -3.27
CA PHE A 14 -8.11 2.63 -4.28
C PHE A 14 -7.30 2.11 -5.48
N PHE A 15 -6.84 0.87 -5.49
CA PHE A 15 -6.07 0.36 -6.64
C PHE A 15 -6.86 0.34 -7.95
N GLY A 16 -8.16 -0.01 -7.88
CA GLY A 16 -9.02 0.03 -9.05
C GLY A 16 -9.17 1.44 -9.63
N GLU A 17 -9.27 2.45 -8.77
CA GLU A 17 -9.31 3.86 -9.17
C GLU A 17 -7.99 4.29 -9.82
N ASN A 18 -6.84 3.94 -9.23
CA ASN A 18 -5.52 4.24 -9.81
C ASN A 18 -5.34 3.60 -11.20
N VAL A 19 -5.73 2.33 -11.37
CA VAL A 19 -5.66 1.63 -12.66
C VAL A 19 -6.52 2.32 -13.71
N ALA A 20 -7.75 2.71 -13.34
CA ALA A 20 -8.67 3.37 -14.25
C ALA A 20 -8.22 4.79 -14.62
N GLU A 21 -7.78 5.59 -13.63
CA GLU A 21 -7.35 6.99 -13.82
C GLU A 21 -6.19 7.10 -14.82
N TYR A 22 -5.23 6.17 -14.74
CA TYR A 22 -4.03 6.17 -15.59
C TYR A 22 -4.08 5.16 -16.74
N SER A 23 -5.22 4.49 -16.96
CA SER A 23 -5.40 3.48 -18.02
C SER A 23 -4.32 2.39 -18.03
N LEU A 24 -3.95 1.88 -16.85
CA LEU A 24 -2.88 0.89 -16.69
C LEU A 24 -3.36 -0.51 -17.10
N ASP A 25 -2.47 -1.30 -17.72
CA ASP A 25 -2.71 -2.73 -18.00
C ASP A 25 -2.32 -3.59 -16.78
N ALA A 26 -3.01 -3.35 -15.66
CA ALA A 26 -2.73 -4.00 -14.38
C ALA A 26 -4.01 -4.48 -13.70
N SER A 27 -3.86 -5.49 -12.83
CA SER A 27 -4.97 -5.98 -12.00
C SER A 27 -5.39 -4.93 -10.98
N ALA A 28 -6.68 -4.67 -10.86
CA ALA A 28 -7.24 -3.88 -9.74
C ALA A 28 -7.11 -4.59 -8.37
N ASN A 29 -6.71 -5.86 -8.36
CA ASN A 29 -6.45 -6.66 -7.17
C ASN A 29 -5.02 -7.23 -7.23
N PRO A 30 -3.97 -6.40 -7.08
CA PRO A 30 -2.59 -6.87 -7.08
C PRO A 30 -2.30 -7.68 -5.81
N VAL A 31 -1.28 -8.56 -5.88
CA VAL A 31 -0.75 -9.21 -4.68
C VAL A 31 0.09 -8.18 -3.92
N VAL A 32 -0.44 -7.66 -2.84
CA VAL A 32 0.25 -6.72 -1.95
C VAL A 32 -0.17 -6.94 -0.51
N SER A 33 0.74 -6.73 0.42
CA SER A 33 0.44 -6.85 1.85
C SER A 33 1.22 -5.85 2.69
N ARG A 34 0.60 -5.41 3.79
CA ARG A 34 1.29 -4.66 4.83
C ARG A 34 2.23 -5.59 5.60
N ILE A 35 3.48 -5.18 5.70
CA ILE A 35 4.50 -5.83 6.52
C ILE A 35 5.03 -4.85 7.57
N GLN A 36 5.57 -5.39 8.65
CA GLN A 36 6.24 -4.63 9.70
C GLN A 36 7.61 -5.22 9.94
N LEU A 37 8.65 -4.39 9.87
CA LEU A 37 10.02 -4.76 10.19
C LEU A 37 10.37 -4.19 11.56
N ALA A 38 10.92 -5.03 12.44
CA ALA A 38 11.48 -4.59 13.70
C ALA A 38 12.93 -4.13 13.50
N LEU A 39 13.28 -2.99 14.09
CA LEU A 39 14.64 -2.47 14.16
C LEU A 39 15.30 -2.88 15.48
N GLU A 40 16.63 -2.86 15.51
CA GLU A 40 17.42 -3.27 16.69
C GLU A 40 17.12 -2.43 17.93
N ASP A 41 16.71 -1.17 17.76
CA ASP A 41 16.37 -0.25 18.84
C ASP A 41 14.89 -0.33 19.28
N GLY A 42 14.17 -1.35 18.83
CA GLY A 42 12.77 -1.59 19.20
C GLY A 42 11.75 -0.75 18.42
N ARG A 43 12.19 0.12 17.50
CA ARG A 43 11.28 0.79 16.56
C ARG A 43 10.77 -0.19 15.52
N HIS A 44 9.67 0.19 14.87
CA HIS A 44 9.09 -0.54 13.76
C HIS A 44 9.00 0.32 12.51
N VAL A 45 9.27 -0.29 11.36
CA VAL A 45 9.05 0.30 10.04
C VAL A 45 7.95 -0.50 9.35
N SER A 46 6.85 0.15 9.00
CA SER A 46 5.82 -0.47 8.17
C SER A 46 6.10 -0.25 6.69
N ALA A 47 5.83 -1.25 5.86
CA ALA A 47 5.95 -1.16 4.41
C ALA A 47 4.84 -1.93 3.71
N LEU A 48 4.64 -1.64 2.43
CA LEU A 48 3.82 -2.46 1.53
C LEU A 48 4.75 -3.36 0.72
N LYS A 49 4.58 -4.68 0.83
CA LYS A 49 5.30 -5.66 0.02
C LYS A 49 4.46 -5.96 -1.21
N TRP A 50 4.98 -5.61 -2.38
CA TRP A 50 4.38 -5.93 -3.68
C TRP A 50 4.90 -7.26 -4.21
N GLY A 51 3.98 -8.13 -4.63
CA GLY A 51 4.26 -9.48 -5.11
C GLY A 51 4.63 -10.49 -4.01
N SER A 52 4.77 -11.75 -4.41
CA SER A 52 5.09 -12.87 -3.51
C SER A 52 6.60 -13.14 -3.38
N ALA A 53 7.38 -12.83 -4.41
CA ALA A 53 8.82 -13.07 -4.46
C ALA A 53 9.62 -12.23 -3.44
N THR A 54 10.91 -12.55 -3.28
CA THR A 54 11.84 -11.74 -2.49
C THR A 54 11.99 -10.35 -3.13
N PRO A 55 11.78 -9.25 -2.38
CA PRO A 55 11.92 -7.90 -2.91
C PRO A 55 13.34 -7.63 -3.45
N LYS A 56 13.42 -6.94 -4.59
CA LYS A 56 14.69 -6.53 -5.23
C LYS A 56 14.88 -5.01 -5.27
N ILE A 57 13.81 -4.25 -5.04
CA ILE A 57 13.77 -2.79 -5.12
C ILE A 57 13.03 -2.29 -3.87
N VAL A 58 13.46 -1.14 -3.34
CA VAL A 58 12.80 -0.46 -2.23
C VAL A 58 12.49 0.97 -2.65
N PHE A 59 11.22 1.36 -2.54
CA PHE A 59 10.78 2.74 -2.72
C PHE A 59 10.64 3.41 -1.36
N VAL A 60 11.17 4.64 -1.23
CA VAL A 60 11.12 5.42 0.01
C VAL A 60 10.38 6.72 -0.28
N HIS A 61 9.35 7.01 0.51
CA HIS A 61 8.55 8.23 0.34
C HIS A 61 9.24 9.46 0.95
N GLY A 62 8.76 10.65 0.57
CA GLY A 62 9.23 11.92 1.12
C GLY A 62 8.62 12.26 2.49
N SER A 63 8.89 13.47 2.96
CA SER A 63 8.27 14.01 4.17
C SER A 63 6.75 14.10 4.04
N ALA A 64 6.01 13.83 5.12
CA ALA A 64 4.55 13.90 5.18
C ALA A 64 3.81 12.99 4.18
N GLN A 65 4.47 11.95 3.68
CA GLN A 65 3.92 10.92 2.81
C GLN A 65 3.91 9.55 3.51
N ASN A 66 3.40 8.53 2.83
CA ASN A 66 3.42 7.15 3.32
C ASN A 66 3.70 6.17 2.15
N ALA A 67 3.66 4.86 2.40
CA ALA A 67 3.97 3.84 1.40
C ALA A 67 3.09 3.92 0.13
N HIS A 68 1.83 4.36 0.25
CA HIS A 68 0.89 4.45 -0.86
C HIS A 68 1.23 5.51 -1.91
N THR A 69 2.18 6.42 -1.61
CA THR A 69 2.71 7.36 -2.62
C THR A 69 3.19 6.64 -3.89
N TRP A 70 3.64 5.39 -3.75
CA TRP A 70 4.21 4.61 -4.83
C TRP A 70 3.21 3.66 -5.50
N ASP A 71 1.93 3.64 -5.10
CA ASP A 71 0.96 2.66 -5.60
C ASP A 71 0.83 2.67 -7.12
N THR A 72 0.62 3.85 -7.72
CA THR A 72 0.50 3.97 -9.19
C THR A 72 1.79 3.57 -9.90
N VAL A 73 2.96 3.82 -9.28
CA VAL A 73 4.25 3.40 -9.85
C VAL A 73 4.41 1.88 -9.78
N CYS A 74 3.96 1.24 -8.70
CA CYS A 74 4.01 -0.22 -8.55
C CYS A 74 2.97 -0.95 -9.43
N LEU A 75 1.89 -0.27 -9.82
CA LEU A 75 0.86 -0.79 -10.71
C LEU A 75 1.24 -0.70 -12.20
N ALA A 76 2.11 0.24 -12.58
CA ALA A 76 2.56 0.46 -13.96
C ALA A 76 3.75 -0.43 -14.35
#